data_AF-A0AAN7TI59-F1
#
_entry.id   AF-A0AAN7TI59-F1
#
_cell.length_a   1.000
_cell.length_b   1.000
_cell.length_c   1.000
_cell.angle_alpha   90.00
_cell.angle_beta   90.00
_cell.angle_gamma   90.00
#
_symmetry.space_group_name_H-M   'P 1'
#
loop_
_entity.id
_entity.type
_entity.pdbx_description
1 polymer ?
#
loop_
_entity_poly.entity_id
_entity_poly.type
_entity_poly.pdbx_seq_one_letter_code
_entity_poly.pdbx_strand_id
1 'polypeptide(L)'
;MSTLTDSKPTTKGRIKRKTEAMDPSDSAEREKKRLHGSNTLPNGRTEPQTVTRSTPPSTSERVPRISSFDTITRITVDAGREGTKTLELHKGLISFYSTYFDRALNGSFKEAASGVVKPILGGIRTFEIFQYWLYRQCLPPDLGRRGNGETAWDDFTMLWVFGDVHIFPLLQNATLDALKRSMAEKWVVPIPHVESVYTLTAPGSVLRRFYIDTISLTMEMGKHHYRDQRNVAQGSRGRPGSEGVESTSREVVQGGRCFLQEYRGAEVRGR
;
A
#
# COMPACT_ATOMS: atom_id res chain seq x y z
N MET A 1 52.61 9.34 -47.93
CA MET A 1 53.96 9.33 -47.34
C MET A 1 53.81 8.64 -45.98
N SER A 2 53.86 7.31 -45.85
CA SER A 2 55.03 6.41 -45.89
C SER A 2 56.17 6.93 -45.01
N THR A 3 56.74 6.24 -44.01
CA THR A 3 56.80 4.79 -43.66
C THR A 3 57.58 4.61 -42.32
N LEU A 4 57.59 3.37 -41.80
CA LEU A 4 58.58 2.71 -40.88
C LEU A 4 58.40 2.94 -39.35
N THR A 5 58.48 1.97 -38.42
CA THR A 5 58.84 0.51 -38.35
C THR A 5 58.37 -0.01 -36.97
N ASP A 6 57.74 -1.19 -36.81
CA ASP A 6 58.32 -2.55 -36.59
C ASP A 6 59.26 -2.63 -35.35
N SER A 7 59.29 -3.61 -34.43
CA SER A 7 58.80 -4.99 -34.29
C SER A 7 59.03 -5.48 -32.82
N LYS A 8 58.32 -6.54 -32.39
CA LYS A 8 58.57 -7.34 -31.15
C LYS A 8 59.72 -8.35 -31.36
N PRO A 9 60.30 -8.94 -30.28
CA PRO A 9 59.98 -10.36 -30.04
C PRO A 9 59.94 -10.83 -28.56
N THR A 10 59.15 -11.88 -28.34
CA THR A 10 59.09 -12.85 -27.22
C THR A 10 60.14 -13.97 -27.34
N THR A 11 60.58 -14.60 -26.23
CA THR A 11 60.99 -16.05 -26.06
C THR A 11 61.39 -16.28 -24.57
N LYS A 12 60.70 -17.07 -23.72
CA LYS A 12 60.65 -18.55 -23.47
C LYS A 12 61.97 -19.25 -23.05
N GLY A 13 61.90 -20.00 -21.94
CA GLY A 13 62.74 -21.19 -21.68
C GLY A 13 63.04 -21.46 -20.19
N ARG A 14 63.40 -22.67 -19.74
CA ARG A 14 62.65 -23.94 -19.54
C ARG A 14 63.58 -24.88 -18.73
N ILE A 15 63.19 -25.26 -17.50
CA ILE A 15 63.33 -26.57 -16.77
C ILE A 15 64.71 -27.26 -16.60
N LYS A 16 64.96 -27.78 -15.37
CA LYS A 16 65.41 -29.15 -14.91
C LYS A 16 66.46 -29.04 -13.78
N ARG A 17 66.57 -29.82 -12.69
CA ARG A 17 66.05 -31.13 -12.15
C ARG A 17 66.44 -31.19 -10.63
N LYS A 18 65.64 -31.79 -9.72
CA LYS A 18 65.74 -33.14 -9.04
C LYS A 18 66.93 -33.27 -8.03
N THR A 19 66.81 -33.62 -6.74
CA THR A 19 66.43 -34.90 -6.03
C THR A 19 66.37 -34.66 -4.49
N GLU A 20 65.31 -35.05 -3.74
CA GLU A 20 65.13 -36.23 -2.80
C GLU A 20 65.97 -36.18 -1.48
N ALA A 21 65.50 -36.41 -0.24
CA ALA A 21 64.54 -37.36 0.39
C ALA A 21 63.86 -36.75 1.66
N MET A 22 62.59 -37.02 2.08
CA MET A 22 61.89 -38.21 2.70
C MET A 22 62.32 -38.45 4.19
N ASP A 23 61.48 -38.44 5.24
CA ASP A 23 60.27 -39.23 5.60
C ASP A 23 59.69 -38.73 6.98
N PRO A 24 58.72 -39.35 7.71
CA PRO A 24 57.33 -39.78 7.44
C PRO A 24 56.30 -39.25 8.50
N SER A 25 55.08 -38.86 8.10
CA SER A 25 53.88 -39.03 8.95
C SER A 25 52.60 -39.00 8.11
N ASP A 26 52.36 -40.09 7.40
CA ASP A 26 51.13 -40.35 6.64
C ASP A 26 50.46 -41.59 7.27
N SER A 27 49.45 -41.38 8.13
CA SER A 27 48.72 -42.48 8.78
C SER A 27 47.28 -42.13 9.21
N ALA A 28 46.64 -41.10 8.66
CA ALA A 28 45.28 -40.75 9.10
C ALA A 28 44.24 -40.54 7.99
N GLU A 29 44.61 -40.53 6.71
CA GLU A 29 43.69 -40.07 5.66
C GLU A 29 43.45 -41.09 4.53
N ARG A 30 43.22 -42.36 4.88
CA ARG A 30 42.79 -43.34 3.87
C ARG A 30 41.94 -44.51 4.35
N GLU A 31 40.93 -44.31 5.20
CA GLU A 31 39.96 -45.40 5.43
C GLU A 31 38.53 -45.02 5.89
N LYS A 32 37.88 -43.98 5.34
CA LYS A 32 36.39 -43.85 5.47
C LYS A 32 35.66 -43.26 4.24
N LYS A 33 36.01 -43.73 3.04
CA LYS A 33 35.12 -43.65 1.85
C LYS A 33 34.87 -45.05 1.32
N ARG A 34 33.81 -45.69 1.81
CA ARG A 34 32.97 -46.67 1.10
C ARG A 34 31.92 -47.23 2.07
N LEU A 35 30.71 -46.70 1.99
CA LEU A 35 29.47 -47.48 1.91
C LEU A 35 28.41 -46.54 1.33
N HIS A 36 27.99 -46.87 0.11
CA HIS A 36 26.89 -46.26 -0.58
C HIS A 36 25.58 -46.77 0.02
N GLY A 37 24.59 -45.88 0.11
CA GLY A 37 23.20 -46.23 0.37
C GLY A 37 22.31 -45.21 -0.32
N SER A 38 22.20 -45.33 -1.64
CA SER A 38 21.12 -44.72 -2.42
C SER A 38 19.79 -45.33 -1.98
N ASN A 39 18.75 -44.52 -1.85
CA ASN A 39 17.38 -44.95 -2.11
C ASN A 39 16.59 -43.77 -2.68
N THR A 40 16.30 -43.86 -3.96
CA THR A 40 15.22 -43.12 -4.63
C THR A 40 14.00 -44.02 -4.72
N LEU A 41 12.82 -43.38 -4.70
CA LEU A 41 11.51 -43.70 -5.31
C LEU A 41 10.36 -43.81 -4.28
N PRO A 42 9.09 -43.60 -4.68
CA PRO A 42 8.55 -42.53 -5.52
C PRO A 42 7.24 -41.97 -4.92
N ASN A 43 7.09 -40.64 -4.80
CA ASN A 43 5.78 -40.01 -4.97
C ASN A 43 5.89 -38.49 -4.97
N GLY A 44 5.38 -37.87 -6.03
CA GLY A 44 5.31 -36.43 -6.22
C GLY A 44 4.30 -35.76 -5.29
N ARG A 45 4.71 -35.47 -4.05
CA ARG A 45 4.09 -34.42 -3.24
C ARG A 45 5.18 -33.51 -2.71
N THR A 46 5.33 -32.38 -3.39
CA THR A 46 6.00 -31.20 -2.85
C THR A 46 5.28 -30.80 -1.57
N GLU A 47 5.95 -30.87 -0.43
CA GLU A 47 5.44 -30.24 0.79
C GLU A 47 5.20 -28.75 0.51
N PRO A 48 4.02 -28.20 0.81
CA PRO A 48 3.80 -26.78 0.66
C PRO A 48 4.73 -26.06 1.64
N GLN A 49 5.73 -25.37 1.09
CA GLN A 49 6.50 -24.40 1.84
C GLN A 49 5.51 -23.48 2.53
N THR A 50 5.49 -23.56 3.86
CA THR A 50 4.69 -22.66 4.68
C THR A 50 5.30 -21.28 4.51
N VAL A 51 4.71 -20.49 3.62
CA VAL A 51 5.03 -19.08 3.46
C VAL A 51 4.66 -18.43 4.80
N THR A 52 5.65 -18.23 5.66
CA THR A 52 5.52 -17.43 6.87
C THR A 52 5.12 -16.03 6.44
N ARG A 53 3.82 -15.77 6.48
CA ARG A 53 3.21 -14.48 6.20
C ARG A 53 3.79 -13.50 7.22
N SER A 54 4.73 -12.68 6.77
CA SER A 54 5.36 -11.64 7.58
C SER A 54 4.26 -10.81 8.24
N THR A 55 4.23 -10.81 9.57
CA THR A 55 3.30 -10.01 10.36
C THR A 55 3.40 -8.55 9.88
N PRO A 56 2.27 -7.86 9.62
CA PRO A 56 2.33 -6.47 9.22
C PRO A 56 3.03 -5.66 10.33
N PRO A 57 3.95 -4.75 9.96
CA PRO A 57 4.87 -4.08 10.89
C PRO A 57 4.13 -3.08 11.79
N SER A 58 2.99 -2.58 11.31
CA SER A 58 2.11 -1.64 11.99
C SER A 58 0.73 -2.26 12.16
N THR A 59 0.46 -2.75 13.36
CA THR A 59 -0.90 -2.97 13.87
C THR A 59 -1.34 -1.69 14.57
N SER A 60 -2.66 -1.43 14.65
CA SER A 60 -3.22 -0.23 15.29
C SER A 60 -2.83 -0.08 16.78
N GLU A 61 -2.34 -1.15 17.39
CA GLU A 61 -1.95 -1.22 18.81
C GLU A 61 -0.53 -0.70 19.08
N ARG A 62 0.26 -0.45 18.04
CA ARG A 62 1.65 0.02 18.18
C ARG A 62 1.74 1.47 17.74
N VAL A 63 2.55 2.24 18.48
CA VAL A 63 2.88 3.63 18.15
C VAL A 63 4.38 3.77 17.86
N PRO A 64 4.78 4.70 16.97
CA PRO A 64 6.18 5.02 16.74
C PRO A 64 6.87 5.48 18.02
N ARG A 65 8.16 5.13 18.17
CA ARG A 65 8.97 5.61 19.29
C ARG A 65 9.46 7.03 19.00
N ILE A 66 9.90 7.75 20.02
CA ILE A 66 10.52 9.08 19.85
C ILE A 66 11.71 9.00 18.88
N SER A 67 12.50 7.92 18.95
CA SER A 67 13.63 7.70 18.04
C SER A 67 13.24 7.52 16.57
N SER A 68 11.95 7.26 16.28
CA SER A 68 11.46 7.20 14.90
C SER A 68 11.55 8.56 14.18
N PHE A 69 11.77 9.64 14.94
CA PHE A 69 11.87 11.02 14.45
C PHE A 69 13.32 11.55 14.42
N ASP A 70 14.34 10.72 14.63
CA ASP A 70 15.72 11.20 14.74
C ASP A 70 16.38 11.49 13.39
N THR A 71 15.96 10.81 12.33
CA THR A 71 16.63 10.85 11.02
C THR A 71 15.65 11.22 9.93
N ILE A 72 16.02 12.18 9.09
CA ILE A 72 15.26 12.59 7.91
C ILE A 72 15.77 11.81 6.68
N THR A 73 14.84 11.38 5.83
CA THR A 73 15.10 10.80 4.51
C THR A 73 14.35 11.61 3.46
N ARG A 74 14.84 11.55 2.22
CA ARG A 74 14.27 12.25 1.07
C ARG A 74 13.49 11.28 0.20
N ILE A 75 12.25 11.62 -0.10
CA ILE A 75 11.42 10.88 -1.05
C ILE A 75 11.22 11.75 -2.28
N THR A 76 11.66 11.28 -3.43
CA THR A 76 11.51 12.01 -4.69
C THR A 76 10.39 11.39 -5.52
N VAL A 77 9.34 12.17 -5.71
CA VAL A 77 8.12 11.80 -6.44
C VAL A 77 8.18 12.40 -7.84
N ASP A 78 7.86 11.61 -8.85
CA ASP A 78 7.74 12.09 -10.22
C ASP A 78 6.37 12.77 -10.45
N ALA A 79 6.41 13.98 -11.00
CA ALA A 79 5.25 14.79 -11.35
C ALA A 79 4.96 14.77 -12.86
N GLY A 80 5.64 13.90 -13.61
CA GLY A 80 5.59 13.85 -15.06
C GLY A 80 6.16 15.12 -15.67
N ARG A 81 5.31 15.88 -16.39
CA ARG A 81 5.75 17.08 -17.13
C ARG A 81 6.22 18.23 -16.22
N GLU A 82 5.81 18.21 -14.97
CA GLU A 82 6.17 19.23 -13.96
C GLU A 82 7.50 18.92 -13.25
N GLY A 83 8.18 17.84 -13.64
CA GLY A 83 9.48 17.44 -13.10
C GLY A 83 9.35 16.51 -11.89
N THR A 84 10.17 16.72 -10.87
CA THR A 84 10.15 15.89 -9.65
C THR A 84 9.99 16.75 -8.41
N LYS A 85 9.24 16.27 -7.43
CA LYS A 85 9.09 16.91 -6.12
C LYS A 85 9.78 16.05 -5.07
N THR A 86 10.69 16.65 -4.30
CA THR A 86 11.33 15.96 -3.18
C THR A 86 10.68 16.39 -1.88
N LEU A 87 10.28 15.42 -1.07
CA LEU A 87 9.70 15.59 0.26
C LEU A 87 10.65 15.03 1.30
N GLU A 88 10.68 15.65 2.47
CA GLU A 88 11.49 15.23 3.61
C GLU A 88 10.60 14.60 4.67
N LEU A 89 10.88 13.33 5.00
CA LEU A 89 10.12 12.52 5.94
C LEU A 89 11.05 11.92 7.00
N HIS A 90 10.52 11.62 8.17
CA HIS A 90 11.30 10.89 9.18
C HIS A 90 11.44 9.42 8.77
N LYS A 91 12.70 8.98 8.60
CA LYS A 91 13.08 7.63 8.18
C LYS A 91 12.49 6.57 9.11
N GLY A 92 12.68 6.70 10.41
CA GLY A 92 12.15 5.73 11.38
C GLY A 92 10.62 5.69 11.41
N LEU A 93 9.96 6.81 11.14
CA LEU A 93 8.50 6.91 11.07
C LEU A 93 7.94 6.19 9.85
N ILE A 94 8.48 6.44 8.66
CA ILE A 94 8.01 5.78 7.44
C ILE A 94 8.31 4.27 7.44
N SER A 95 9.48 3.87 7.96
CA SER A 95 9.85 2.46 8.14
C SER A 95 8.94 1.75 9.15
N PHE A 96 8.50 2.44 10.21
CA PHE A 96 7.54 1.87 11.16
C PHE A 96 6.23 1.47 10.48
N TYR A 97 5.69 2.35 9.63
CA TYR A 97 4.41 2.14 8.97
C TYR A 97 4.45 1.26 7.71
N SER A 98 5.64 1.01 7.14
CA SER A 98 5.80 0.22 5.93
C SER A 98 7.04 -0.67 5.94
N THR A 99 6.84 -1.97 5.73
CA THR A 99 7.97 -2.91 5.54
C THR A 99 8.74 -2.64 4.26
N TYR A 100 8.09 -2.07 3.25
CA TYR A 100 8.75 -1.68 2.02
C TYR A 100 9.80 -0.61 2.31
N PHE A 101 9.41 0.47 3.00
CA PHE A 101 10.32 1.55 3.35
C PHE A 101 11.32 1.16 4.43
N ASP A 102 10.95 0.27 5.36
CA ASP A 102 11.92 -0.32 6.28
C ASP A 102 13.03 -1.06 5.54
N ARG A 103 12.69 -1.95 4.60
CA ARG A 103 13.68 -2.68 3.81
C ARG A 103 14.46 -1.77 2.86
N ALA A 104 13.81 -0.79 2.25
CA ALA A 104 14.48 0.12 1.32
C ALA A 104 15.49 1.04 2.04
N LEU A 105 15.16 1.54 3.23
CA LEU A 105 15.97 2.54 3.95
C LEU A 105 16.94 1.93 4.95
N ASN A 106 16.65 0.74 5.50
CA ASN A 106 17.48 0.06 6.50
C ASN A 106 18.14 -1.23 5.96
N GLY A 107 17.84 -1.62 4.71
CA GLY A 107 18.43 -2.80 4.08
C GLY A 107 19.75 -2.49 3.35
N SER A 108 20.13 -3.40 2.46
CA SER A 108 21.38 -3.32 1.69
C SER A 108 21.22 -2.67 0.30
N PHE A 109 20.08 -2.02 0.05
CA PHE A 109 19.78 -1.39 -1.24
C PHE A 109 20.49 -0.02 -1.37
N LYS A 110 20.58 0.50 -2.60
CA LYS A 110 21.26 1.78 -2.87
C LYS A 110 20.57 2.94 -2.14
N GLU A 111 19.26 2.82 -1.94
CA GLU A 111 18.38 3.73 -1.22
C GLU A 111 18.78 3.88 0.25
N ALA A 112 19.25 2.80 0.87
CA ALA A 112 19.73 2.84 2.26
C ALA A 112 21.02 3.66 2.39
N ALA A 113 21.89 3.60 1.38
CA ALA A 113 23.12 4.39 1.32
C ALA A 113 22.87 5.84 0.88
N SER A 114 21.95 6.07 -0.08
CA SER A 114 21.66 7.40 -0.61
C SER A 114 20.72 8.22 0.27
N GLY A 115 19.89 7.56 1.09
CA GLY A 115 18.81 8.21 1.84
C GLY A 115 17.72 8.82 0.95
N VAL A 116 17.71 8.48 -0.35
CA VAL A 116 16.75 8.94 -1.35
C VAL A 116 15.96 7.75 -1.89
N VAL A 117 14.64 7.77 -1.75
CA VAL A 117 13.75 6.74 -2.31
C VAL A 117 12.87 7.35 -3.39
N LYS A 118 12.73 6.62 -4.50
CA LYS A 118 11.77 6.92 -5.57
C LYS A 118 10.61 5.92 -5.47
N PRO A 119 9.42 6.37 -5.06
CA PRO A 119 8.23 5.53 -4.96
C PRO A 119 7.85 4.92 -6.31
N ILE A 120 7.31 3.71 -6.28
CA ILE A 120 6.92 2.96 -7.48
C ILE A 120 5.64 3.55 -8.09
N LEU A 121 4.78 4.13 -7.24
CA LEU A 121 3.50 4.71 -7.64
C LEU A 121 3.14 5.88 -6.70
N GLY A 122 2.21 6.73 -7.15
CA GLY A 122 1.67 7.85 -6.38
C GLY A 122 2.20 9.17 -6.91
N GLY A 123 1.31 10.00 -7.47
CA GLY A 123 1.67 11.35 -7.89
C GLY A 123 1.84 12.30 -6.70
N ILE A 124 2.24 13.55 -6.96
CA ILE A 124 2.42 14.59 -5.93
C ILE A 124 1.25 14.64 -4.95
N ARG A 125 0.02 14.70 -5.47
CA ARG A 125 -1.19 14.80 -4.66
C ARG A 125 -1.34 13.63 -3.68
N THR A 126 -1.12 12.39 -4.16
CA THR A 126 -1.18 11.19 -3.31
C THR A 126 -0.14 11.27 -2.20
N PHE A 127 1.05 11.78 -2.52
CA PHE A 127 2.13 11.95 -1.56
C PHE A 127 1.86 13.02 -0.50
N GLU A 128 1.23 14.12 -0.87
CA GLU A 128 0.84 15.18 0.09
C GLU A 128 -0.19 14.67 1.09
N ILE A 129 -1.21 13.95 0.60
CA ILE A 129 -2.22 13.30 1.44
C ILE A 129 -1.58 12.24 2.35
N PHE A 130 -0.69 11.41 1.79
CA PHE A 130 0.05 10.41 2.55
C PHE A 130 0.92 11.05 3.63
N GLN A 131 1.65 12.12 3.32
CA GLN A 131 2.48 12.83 4.30
C GLN A 131 1.62 13.37 5.46
N TYR A 132 0.47 13.97 5.15
CA TYR A 132 -0.47 14.39 6.19
C TYR A 132 -0.86 13.21 7.09
N TRP A 133 -1.29 12.10 6.49
CA TRP A 133 -1.66 10.89 7.22
C TRP A 133 -0.51 10.31 8.05
N LEU A 134 0.69 10.25 7.51
CA LEU A 134 1.86 9.69 8.17
C LEU A 134 2.14 10.37 9.52
N TYR A 135 2.00 11.69 9.56
CA TYR A 135 2.24 12.47 10.78
C TYR A 135 1.02 12.61 11.69
N ARG A 136 -0.19 12.65 11.13
CA ARG A 136 -1.43 12.90 11.90
C ARG A 136 -2.17 11.63 12.29
N GLN A 137 -1.89 10.51 11.63
CA GLN A 137 -2.63 9.26 11.73
C GLN A 137 -4.12 9.40 11.42
N CYS A 138 -4.48 10.42 10.64
CA CYS A 138 -5.81 10.65 10.10
C CYS A 138 -5.71 11.22 8.68
N LEU A 139 -6.74 11.03 7.88
CA LEU A 139 -6.78 11.58 6.52
C LEU A 139 -7.19 13.06 6.55
N PRO A 140 -6.73 13.88 5.59
CA PRO A 140 -7.15 15.27 5.48
C PRO A 140 -8.68 15.40 5.41
N PRO A 141 -9.28 16.41 6.07
CA PRO A 141 -10.74 16.61 6.08
C PRO A 141 -11.32 16.95 4.70
N ASP A 142 -10.46 17.44 3.80
CA ASP A 142 -10.75 17.77 2.42
C ASP A 142 -10.39 16.65 1.43
N LEU A 143 -10.05 15.44 1.93
CA LEU A 143 -9.81 14.29 1.06
C LEU A 143 -11.02 14.03 0.16
N GLY A 144 -10.77 13.92 -1.14
CA GLY A 144 -11.82 13.69 -2.12
C GLY A 144 -12.69 14.91 -2.41
N ARG A 145 -12.39 16.11 -1.88
CA ARG A 145 -13.10 17.35 -2.23
C ARG A 145 -12.37 18.08 -3.35
N ARG A 146 -13.07 18.39 -4.43
CA ARG A 146 -12.61 19.34 -5.45
C ARG A 146 -13.24 20.71 -5.21
N GLY A 147 -12.56 21.78 -5.63
CA GLY A 147 -13.06 23.15 -5.51
C GLY A 147 -14.35 23.43 -6.29
N ASN A 148 -14.71 22.56 -7.23
CA ASN A 148 -15.95 22.63 -8.02
C ASN A 148 -17.13 21.88 -7.36
N GLY A 149 -16.97 21.35 -6.14
CA GLY A 149 -18.00 20.57 -5.44
C GLY A 149 -18.09 19.10 -5.84
N GLU A 150 -17.36 18.67 -6.87
CA GLU A 150 -17.29 17.26 -7.25
C GLU A 150 -16.43 16.46 -6.26
N THR A 151 -16.75 15.17 -6.15
CA THR A 151 -15.92 14.25 -5.36
C THR A 151 -14.79 13.71 -6.22
N ALA A 152 -13.54 13.94 -5.81
CA ALA A 152 -12.37 13.32 -6.40
C ALA A 152 -12.26 11.85 -5.93
N TRP A 153 -13.07 10.96 -6.51
CA TRP A 153 -13.03 9.54 -6.15
C TRP A 153 -11.65 8.90 -6.44
N ASP A 154 -10.95 9.40 -7.46
CA ASP A 154 -9.57 9.02 -7.77
C ASP A 154 -8.60 9.22 -6.60
N ASP A 155 -8.81 10.21 -5.73
CA ASP A 155 -7.93 10.43 -4.58
C ASP A 155 -7.94 9.21 -3.63
N PHE A 156 -9.13 8.65 -3.37
CA PHE A 156 -9.27 7.46 -2.54
C PHE A 156 -8.65 6.24 -3.23
N THR A 157 -8.91 6.06 -4.52
CA THR A 157 -8.36 4.93 -5.28
C THR A 157 -6.84 4.98 -5.31
N MET A 158 -6.26 6.12 -5.69
CA MET A 158 -4.81 6.29 -5.77
C MET A 158 -4.14 6.16 -4.42
N LEU A 159 -4.73 6.70 -3.35
CA LEU A 159 -4.19 6.56 -1.99
C LEU A 159 -4.24 5.12 -1.48
N TRP A 160 -5.32 4.39 -1.79
CA TRP A 160 -5.44 2.99 -1.41
C TRP A 160 -4.43 2.12 -2.15
N VAL A 161 -4.29 2.30 -3.47
CA VAL A 161 -3.31 1.57 -4.29
C VAL A 161 -1.89 1.92 -3.86
N PHE A 162 -1.62 3.20 -3.53
CA PHE A 162 -0.36 3.61 -2.96
C PHE A 162 -0.03 2.84 -1.68
N GLY A 163 -1.01 2.69 -0.79
CA GLY A 163 -0.88 1.88 0.42
C GLY A 163 -0.62 0.40 0.13
N ASP A 164 -1.27 -0.17 -0.89
CA ASP A 164 -1.07 -1.58 -1.29
C ASP A 164 0.36 -1.82 -1.79
N VAL A 165 0.81 -1.01 -2.75
CA VAL A 165 2.12 -1.13 -3.40
C VAL A 165 3.26 -0.95 -2.41
N HIS A 166 3.13 0.00 -1.48
CA HIS A 166 4.16 0.31 -0.49
C HIS A 166 3.91 -0.33 0.88
N ILE A 167 2.96 -1.26 0.98
CA ILE A 167 2.70 -2.04 2.20
C ILE A 167 2.40 -1.14 3.43
N PHE A 168 1.36 -0.30 3.32
CA PHE A 168 0.78 0.49 4.40
C PHE A 168 -0.66 0.02 4.75
N PRO A 169 -0.84 -1.08 5.50
CA PRO A 169 -2.17 -1.61 5.81
C PRO A 169 -3.08 -0.62 6.55
N LEU A 170 -2.53 0.18 7.47
CA LEU A 170 -3.31 1.18 8.22
C LEU A 170 -3.79 2.32 7.31
N LEU A 171 -2.99 2.71 6.32
CA LEU A 171 -3.41 3.70 5.32
C LEU A 171 -4.53 3.14 4.44
N GLN A 172 -4.41 1.88 3.98
CA GLN A 172 -5.46 1.22 3.20
C GLN A 172 -6.79 1.18 3.96
N ASN A 173 -6.76 0.82 5.25
CA ASN A 173 -7.95 0.79 6.10
C ASN A 173 -8.56 2.19 6.25
N ALA A 174 -7.76 3.19 6.64
CA ALA A 174 -8.24 4.56 6.77
C ALA A 174 -8.86 5.09 5.47
N THR A 175 -8.25 4.76 4.32
CA THR A 175 -8.71 5.18 3.00
C THR A 175 -10.02 4.51 2.62
N LEU A 176 -10.15 3.19 2.86
CA LEU A 176 -11.41 2.47 2.62
C LEU A 176 -12.54 3.00 3.50
N ASP A 177 -12.27 3.32 4.77
CA ASP A 177 -13.28 3.87 5.66
C ASP A 177 -13.72 5.26 5.21
N ALA A 178 -12.79 6.12 4.78
CA ALA A 178 -13.12 7.43 4.24
C ALA A 178 -13.91 7.34 2.92
N LEU A 179 -13.56 6.41 2.04
CA LEU A 179 -14.30 6.12 0.82
C LEU A 179 -15.74 5.70 1.14
N LYS A 180 -15.93 4.75 2.07
CA LYS A 180 -17.25 4.29 2.53
C LYS A 180 -18.10 5.45 3.07
N ARG A 181 -17.52 6.30 3.94
CA ARG A 181 -18.22 7.47 4.46
C ARG A 181 -18.65 8.43 3.35
N SER A 182 -17.75 8.74 2.41
CA SER A 182 -18.07 9.60 1.27
C SER A 182 -19.18 9.03 0.38
N MET A 183 -19.19 7.72 0.15
CA MET A 183 -20.27 7.04 -0.59
C MET A 183 -21.61 7.13 0.17
N ALA A 184 -21.60 6.89 1.48
CA ALA A 184 -22.80 6.94 2.32
C ALA A 184 -23.37 8.36 2.44
N GLU A 185 -22.51 9.36 2.69
CA GLU A 185 -22.90 10.77 2.79
C GLU A 185 -23.57 11.30 1.51
N LYS A 186 -23.11 10.85 0.35
CA LYS A 186 -23.64 11.28 -0.96
C LYS A 186 -24.68 10.33 -1.53
N TRP A 187 -24.88 9.19 -0.90
CA TRP A 187 -25.72 8.10 -1.39
C TRP A 187 -25.38 7.70 -2.84
N VAL A 188 -24.08 7.60 -3.16
CA VAL A 188 -23.58 7.34 -4.51
C VAL A 188 -22.48 6.29 -4.49
N VAL A 189 -22.57 5.34 -5.42
CA VAL A 189 -21.45 4.46 -5.79
C VAL A 189 -20.85 4.99 -7.08
N PRO A 190 -19.54 5.33 -7.13
CA PRO A 190 -18.91 5.89 -8.31
C PRO A 190 -18.60 4.80 -9.34
N ILE A 191 -19.64 4.26 -9.98
CA ILE A 191 -19.54 3.20 -11.00
C ILE A 191 -18.53 3.54 -12.10
N PRO A 192 -18.47 4.78 -12.63
CA PRO A 192 -17.46 5.12 -13.66
C PRO A 192 -16.01 4.94 -13.20
N HIS A 193 -15.73 4.94 -11.88
CA HIS A 193 -14.37 4.76 -11.35
C HIS A 193 -13.98 3.29 -11.16
N VAL A 194 -14.91 2.34 -11.33
CA VAL A 194 -14.62 0.91 -11.19
C VAL A 194 -13.59 0.44 -12.23
N GLU A 195 -13.64 0.99 -13.44
CA GLU A 195 -12.66 0.70 -14.49
C GLU A 195 -11.23 1.09 -14.06
N SER A 196 -11.06 2.28 -13.47
CA SER A 196 -9.79 2.74 -12.92
C SER A 196 -9.28 1.81 -11.81
N VAL A 197 -10.17 1.36 -10.92
CA VAL A 197 -9.82 0.40 -9.85
C VAL A 197 -9.30 -0.91 -10.44
N TYR A 198 -9.95 -1.45 -11.47
CA TYR A 198 -9.51 -2.67 -12.13
C TYR A 198 -8.20 -2.49 -12.90
N THR A 199 -7.97 -1.31 -13.47
CA THR A 199 -6.72 -0.99 -14.17
C THR A 199 -5.53 -0.89 -13.20
N LEU A 200 -5.75 -0.32 -12.02
CA LEU A 200 -4.67 0.02 -11.07
C LEU A 200 -4.33 -1.07 -10.04
N THR A 201 -5.14 -2.12 -9.93
CA THR A 201 -4.96 -3.18 -8.93
C THR A 201 -4.74 -4.54 -9.56
N ALA A 202 -4.21 -5.51 -8.81
CA ALA A 202 -4.08 -6.89 -9.29
C ALA A 202 -5.42 -7.68 -9.18
N PRO A 203 -5.58 -8.79 -9.94
CA PRO A 203 -6.66 -9.74 -9.71
C PRO A 203 -6.72 -10.20 -8.24
N GLY A 204 -7.91 -10.25 -7.67
CA GLY A 204 -8.11 -10.61 -6.26
C GLY A 204 -7.89 -9.48 -5.24
N SER A 205 -7.57 -8.26 -5.70
CA SER A 205 -7.46 -7.09 -4.82
C SER A 205 -8.72 -6.88 -3.97
N VAL A 206 -8.52 -6.54 -2.69
CA VAL A 206 -9.59 -6.23 -1.73
C VAL A 206 -10.41 -5.04 -2.19
N LEU A 207 -9.80 -4.04 -2.84
CA LEU A 207 -10.51 -2.87 -3.34
C LEU A 207 -11.51 -3.24 -4.45
N ARG A 208 -11.12 -4.13 -5.38
CA ARG A 208 -12.04 -4.62 -6.43
C ARG A 208 -13.24 -5.32 -5.80
N ARG A 209 -13.00 -6.22 -4.85
CA ARG A 209 -14.06 -6.96 -4.15
C ARG A 209 -15.01 -6.01 -3.42
N PHE A 210 -14.46 -5.03 -2.70
CA PHE A 210 -15.24 -4.00 -2.02
C PHE A 210 -16.20 -3.26 -2.96
N TYR A 211 -15.72 -2.84 -4.14
CA TYR A 211 -16.58 -2.15 -5.12
C TYR A 211 -17.69 -3.05 -5.65
N ILE A 212 -17.37 -4.31 -6.01
CA ILE A 212 -18.37 -5.27 -6.50
C ILE A 212 -19.43 -5.55 -5.44
N ASP A 213 -19.02 -5.82 -4.20
CA ASP A 213 -19.94 -6.08 -3.09
C ASP A 213 -20.86 -4.88 -2.84
N THR A 214 -20.29 -3.66 -2.86
CA THR A 214 -21.06 -2.41 -2.69
C THR A 214 -22.06 -2.21 -3.83
N ILE A 215 -21.67 -2.44 -5.08
CA ILE A 215 -22.58 -2.33 -6.24
C ILE A 215 -23.70 -3.37 -6.14
N SER A 216 -23.37 -4.62 -5.87
CA SER A 216 -24.37 -5.69 -5.72
C SER A 216 -25.41 -5.35 -4.65
N LEU A 217 -24.97 -4.91 -3.47
CA LEU A 217 -25.85 -4.52 -2.37
C LEU A 217 -26.75 -3.32 -2.74
N THR A 218 -26.19 -2.30 -3.42
CA THR A 218 -27.00 -1.13 -3.84
C THR A 218 -28.03 -1.47 -4.92
N MET A 219 -27.68 -2.34 -5.87
CA MET A 219 -28.61 -2.82 -6.90
C MET A 219 -29.73 -3.68 -6.30
N GLU A 220 -29.45 -4.49 -5.29
CA GLU A 220 -30.47 -5.26 -4.57
C GLU A 220 -31.45 -4.35 -3.82
N MET A 221 -30.95 -3.33 -3.12
CA MET A 221 -31.81 -2.33 -2.48
C MET A 221 -32.71 -1.59 -3.49
N GLY A 222 -32.19 -1.26 -4.67
CA GLY A 222 -32.97 -0.64 -5.75
C GLY A 222 -34.11 -1.53 -6.26
N LYS A 223 -33.89 -2.85 -6.35
CA LYS A 223 -34.95 -3.81 -6.72
C LYS A 223 -36.06 -3.88 -5.69
N HIS A 224 -35.72 -3.84 -4.39
CA HIS A 224 -36.71 -3.81 -3.31
C HIS A 224 -37.53 -2.52 -3.34
N HIS A 225 -36.88 -1.36 -3.48
CA HIS A 225 -37.57 -0.07 -3.58
C HIS A 225 -38.52 0.01 -4.79
N TYR A 226 -38.09 -0.48 -5.97
CA TYR A 226 -38.93 -0.51 -7.16
C TYR A 226 -40.11 -1.50 -7.04
N ARG A 227 -39.90 -2.65 -6.39
CA ARG A 227 -40.93 -3.66 -6.16
C ARG A 227 -42.04 -3.15 -5.23
N ASP A 228 -41.67 -2.40 -4.19
CA ASP A 228 -42.64 -1.81 -3.26
C ASP A 228 -43.47 -0.70 -3.93
N GLN A 229 -42.86 0.17 -4.73
CA GLN A 229 -43.60 1.19 -5.51
C GLN A 229 -44.58 0.56 -6.51
N ARG A 230 -44.20 -0.55 -7.16
CA ARG A 230 -45.07 -1.26 -8.10
C ARG A 230 -46.24 -1.95 -7.40
N ASN A 231 -46.02 -2.53 -6.22
CA ASN A 231 -47.07 -3.14 -5.41
C ASN A 231 -48.06 -2.09 -4.89
N VAL A 232 -47.60 -0.89 -4.52
CA VAL A 232 -48.45 0.25 -4.15
C VAL A 232 -49.27 0.77 -5.34
N ALA A 233 -48.65 0.86 -6.53
CA ALA A 233 -49.34 1.29 -7.76
C ALA A 233 -50.33 0.25 -8.31
N GLN A 234 -50.17 -1.03 -7.97
CA GLN A 234 -51.10 -2.11 -8.36
C GLN A 234 -52.21 -2.31 -7.31
N GLY A 235 -51.95 -2.01 -6.03
CA GLY A 235 -52.97 -2.03 -4.96
C GLY A 235 -53.96 -0.87 -5.03
N SER A 236 -53.65 0.21 -5.74
CA SER A 236 -54.52 1.40 -5.89
C SER A 236 -55.49 1.35 -7.07
N ARG A 237 -55.48 0.28 -7.89
CA ARG A 237 -56.47 0.08 -8.99
C ARG A 237 -57.76 -0.61 -8.56
N GLY A 238 -58.06 -0.63 -7.26
CA GLY A 238 -59.25 -1.30 -6.72
C GLY A 238 -59.96 -0.50 -5.63
N ARG A 239 -60.48 0.70 -5.95
CA ARG A 239 -61.72 1.29 -5.37
C ARG A 239 -61.89 2.75 -5.83
N PRO A 240 -62.99 3.11 -6.53
CA PRO A 240 -63.40 4.49 -6.65
C PRO A 240 -64.26 4.85 -5.41
N GLY A 241 -63.86 5.88 -4.66
CA GLY A 241 -64.67 6.38 -3.55
C GLY A 241 -63.97 7.38 -2.63
N SER A 242 -64.28 8.66 -2.87
CA SER A 242 -64.43 9.77 -1.92
C SER A 242 -63.26 10.24 -1.04
N GLU A 243 -63.00 11.55 -1.21
CA GLU A 243 -62.73 12.59 -0.20
C GLU A 243 -61.35 12.65 0.45
N GLY A 244 -60.77 13.85 0.36
CA GLY A 244 -59.40 14.15 0.73
C GLY A 244 -59.21 14.54 2.19
N VAL A 245 -57.96 14.59 2.60
CA VAL A 245 -57.45 15.47 3.66
C VAL A 245 -56.01 15.84 3.30
N GLU A 246 -55.76 17.13 3.36
CA GLU A 246 -54.48 17.81 3.29
C GLU A 246 -53.62 17.43 4.51
N SER A 247 -52.37 16.97 4.32
CA SER A 247 -51.43 16.87 5.43
C SER A 247 -49.99 17.14 4.98
N THR A 248 -49.53 18.32 5.36
CA THR A 248 -48.16 18.80 5.32
C THR A 248 -47.24 17.92 6.17
N SER A 249 -46.08 17.52 5.63
CA SER A 249 -44.99 16.98 6.43
C SER A 249 -43.69 17.72 6.11
N ARG A 250 -43.32 18.62 7.02
CA ARG A 250 -41.95 19.13 7.21
C ARG A 250 -41.10 17.98 7.74
N GLU A 251 -39.91 17.78 7.17
CA GLU A 251 -38.83 17.06 7.84
C GLU A 251 -37.68 18.02 8.16
N VAL A 252 -37.52 18.24 9.46
CA VAL A 252 -36.38 18.85 10.12
C VAL A 252 -35.34 17.75 10.27
N VAL A 253 -34.14 17.92 9.71
CA VAL A 253 -32.98 17.12 10.09
C VAL A 253 -31.94 18.05 10.72
N GLN A 254 -32.01 18.08 12.04
CA GLN A 254 -31.09 18.75 12.94
C GLN A 254 -30.27 17.65 13.62
N GLY A 255 -28.94 17.71 13.54
CA GLY A 255 -28.07 16.97 14.46
C GLY A 255 -26.94 16.19 13.82
N GLY A 256 -25.75 16.79 13.85
CA GLY A 256 -24.47 16.11 13.62
C GLY A 256 -23.34 16.88 14.29
N ARG A 257 -23.38 16.97 15.63
CA ARG A 257 -22.26 17.54 16.41
C ARG A 257 -21.09 16.55 16.37
N CYS A 258 -19.97 16.97 15.81
CA CYS A 258 -18.69 16.32 16.01
C CYS A 258 -18.18 16.70 17.40
N PHE A 259 -17.91 15.72 18.27
CA PHE A 259 -17.29 15.93 19.57
C PHE A 259 -15.85 16.41 19.36
N LEU A 260 -15.63 17.73 19.44
CA LEU A 260 -14.32 18.28 19.75
C LEU A 260 -14.11 18.14 21.25
N GLN A 261 -13.15 17.32 21.63
CA GLN A 261 -12.60 17.27 22.97
C GLN A 261 -11.86 18.60 23.21
N GLU A 262 -12.52 19.56 23.88
CA GLU A 262 -11.89 20.78 24.36
C GLU A 262 -10.84 20.42 25.43
N TYR A 263 -9.57 20.44 25.06
CA TYR A 263 -8.49 20.69 26.00
C TYR A 263 -8.41 22.21 26.22
N ARG A 264 -9.07 22.72 27.27
CA ARG A 264 -8.71 24.03 27.83
C ARG A 264 -7.71 23.82 28.97
N GLY A 265 -6.50 24.28 28.73
CA GLY A 265 -5.42 24.34 29.71
C GLY A 265 -5.80 25.23 30.89
N ALA A 266 -5.31 24.82 32.06
CA ALA A 266 -5.37 25.58 33.29
C ALA A 266 -4.61 26.91 33.13
N GLU A 267 -5.31 28.03 33.29
CA GLU A 267 -4.67 29.32 33.56
C GLU A 267 -4.20 29.36 35.01
N VAL A 268 -2.89 29.50 35.14
CA VAL A 268 -2.17 29.87 36.37
C VAL A 268 -2.56 31.29 36.76
N ARG A 269 -3.30 31.47 37.86
CA ARG A 269 -3.40 32.77 38.52
C ARG A 269 -2.20 32.97 39.42
N GLY A 270 -1.30 33.83 38.98
CA GLY A 270 -0.31 34.49 39.83
C GLY A 270 -0.69 35.96 40.01
N ARG A 271 -1.15 36.30 41.22
CA ARG A 271 -0.85 37.49 42.03
C ARG A 271 -1.90 37.63 43.14
#